data_AF-A0A1A7C0Y2-F1
#
_entry.id   AF-A0A1A7C0Y2-F1
#
_cell.length_a   1.000
_cell.length_b   1.000
_cell.length_c   1.000
_cell.angle_alpha   90.00
_cell.angle_beta   90.00
_cell.angle_gamma   90.00
#
_symmetry.space_group_name_H-M   'P 1'
#
loop_
_entity.id
_entity.type
_entity.pdbx_description
1 polymer ?
#
loop_
_entity_poly.entity_id
_entity_poly.type
_entity_poly.pdbx_seq_one_letter_code
_entity_poly.pdbx_strand_id
1 'polypeptide(L)'
;MLLSLDDPLWPTLEGGYRMPCDASLPLKALQAGEDAWQELWEELHHQGDVGVASYAAVPQLLQICGEAAQRGDDFYALIALIEIERHRRRNPPLPAWLEESYRAAWAQLAHIAARDLQGDVTASAQNAMLAVLALARGNLKLGAMLIHMDSSEVDDWLEERLGWSELYQSGVPATPPLGTQA
;
A
#
# COMPACT_ATOMS: atom_id res chain seq x y z
N MET A 1 4.90 -19.19 5.18
CA MET A 1 3.72 -19.57 6.01
C MET A 1 2.90 -18.34 6.38
N LEU A 2 1.56 -18.40 6.24
CA LEU A 2 0.65 -17.34 6.68
C LEU A 2 0.25 -17.54 8.15
N LEU A 3 0.35 -16.50 8.98
CA LEU A 3 -0.06 -16.55 10.39
C LEU A 3 -1.58 -16.57 10.49
N SER A 4 -2.17 -17.62 11.07
CA SER A 4 -3.63 -17.71 11.26
C SER A 4 -4.16 -16.52 12.08
N LEU A 5 -5.37 -16.03 11.79
CA LEU A 5 -6.00 -14.94 12.58
C LEU A 5 -6.38 -15.39 14.00
N ASP A 6 -6.39 -16.68 14.29
CA ASP A 6 -6.61 -17.22 15.65
C ASP A 6 -5.31 -17.59 16.37
N ASP A 7 -4.16 -17.30 15.78
CA ASP A 7 -2.87 -17.62 16.37
C ASP A 7 -2.62 -16.77 17.65
N PRO A 8 -2.25 -17.36 18.79
CA PRO A 8 -2.01 -16.63 20.03
C PRO A 8 -0.79 -15.70 19.97
N LEU A 9 -0.03 -15.71 18.88
CA LEU A 9 1.06 -14.76 18.66
C LEU A 9 0.55 -13.33 18.44
N TRP A 10 -0.63 -13.12 17.85
CA TRP A 10 -1.10 -11.78 17.48
C TRP A 10 -1.07 -10.75 18.62
N PRO A 11 -1.62 -11.02 19.82
CA PRO A 11 -1.59 -10.06 20.93
C PRO A 11 -0.18 -9.74 21.45
N THR A 12 0.84 -10.46 21.02
CA THR A 12 2.24 -10.26 21.43
C THR A 12 3.05 -9.45 20.42
N LEU A 13 2.53 -9.27 19.20
CA LEU A 13 3.21 -8.54 18.14
C LEU A 13 3.09 -7.04 18.37
N GLU A 14 4.14 -6.28 18.05
CA GLU A 14 4.08 -4.82 18.13
C GLU A 14 3.45 -4.22 16.87
N GLY A 15 2.58 -3.22 17.05
CA GLY A 15 2.00 -2.39 15.99
C GLY A 15 2.78 -1.08 15.77
N GLY A 16 2.13 -0.09 15.15
CA GLY A 16 2.68 1.23 14.85
C GLY A 16 3.09 2.02 16.08
N TYR A 17 2.37 1.86 17.21
CA TYR A 17 2.74 2.49 18.48
C TYR A 17 3.93 1.82 19.20
N ARG A 18 4.54 0.76 18.63
CA ARG A 18 5.58 -0.05 19.29
C ARG A 18 5.15 -0.65 20.63
N MET A 19 3.86 -0.93 20.72
CA MET A 19 3.23 -1.62 21.84
C MET A 19 2.57 -2.89 21.30
N PRO A 20 2.37 -3.91 22.15
CA PRO A 20 1.59 -5.09 21.77
C PRO A 20 0.22 -4.68 21.19
N CYS A 21 -0.10 -5.20 20.01
CA CYS A 21 -1.26 -4.86 19.20
C CYS A 21 -1.84 -6.16 18.62
N ASP A 22 -3.07 -6.49 18.97
CA ASP A 22 -3.79 -7.62 18.39
C ASP A 22 -4.50 -7.21 17.09
N ALA A 23 -3.71 -7.05 16.04
CA ALA A 23 -4.22 -6.71 14.72
C ALA A 23 -5.14 -7.80 14.11
N SER A 24 -5.23 -9.00 14.72
CA SER A 24 -6.17 -10.01 14.25
C SER A 24 -7.63 -9.58 14.41
N LEU A 25 -7.93 -8.71 15.38
CA LEU A 25 -9.28 -8.21 15.65
C LEU A 25 -9.83 -7.36 14.50
N PRO A 26 -9.19 -6.25 14.08
CA PRO A 26 -9.66 -5.48 12.94
C PRO A 26 -9.57 -6.26 11.62
N LEU A 27 -8.61 -7.20 11.47
CA LEU A 27 -8.56 -8.09 10.30
C LEU A 27 -9.75 -9.06 10.23
N LYS A 28 -10.21 -9.59 11.38
CA LYS A 28 -11.42 -10.42 11.45
C LYS A 28 -12.68 -9.61 11.16
N ALA A 29 -12.77 -8.37 11.65
CA ALA A 29 -13.86 -7.46 11.33
C ALA A 29 -13.91 -7.19 9.82
N LEU A 30 -12.76 -6.89 9.20
CA LEU A 30 -12.66 -6.74 7.76
C LEU A 30 -13.07 -8.01 7.00
N GLN A 31 -12.66 -9.20 7.48
CA GLN A 31 -13.07 -10.49 6.90
C GLN A 31 -14.58 -10.74 7.01
N ALA A 32 -15.23 -10.23 8.07
CA ALA A 32 -16.68 -10.28 8.24
C ALA A 32 -17.44 -9.25 7.36
N GLY A 33 -16.72 -8.40 6.63
CA GLY A 33 -17.30 -7.36 5.77
C GLY A 33 -17.57 -6.03 6.48
N GLU A 34 -17.02 -5.83 7.67
CA GLU A 34 -17.09 -4.56 8.39
C GLU A 34 -16.00 -3.59 7.89
N ASP A 35 -16.26 -2.28 8.02
CA ASP A 35 -15.27 -1.25 7.71
C ASP A 35 -14.34 -1.06 8.92
N ALA A 36 -13.15 -1.67 8.85
CA ALA A 36 -12.13 -1.64 9.89
C ALA A 36 -10.84 -0.91 9.46
N TRP A 37 -10.87 -0.17 8.34
CA TRP A 37 -9.66 0.46 7.80
C TRP A 37 -9.09 1.51 8.74
N GLN A 38 -9.94 2.31 9.39
CA GLN A 38 -9.48 3.31 10.36
C GLN A 38 -8.68 2.67 11.50
N GLU A 39 -9.19 1.58 12.09
CA GLU A 39 -8.49 0.87 13.16
C GLU A 39 -7.18 0.26 12.67
N LEU A 40 -7.16 -0.34 11.48
CA LEU A 40 -5.93 -0.85 10.86
C LEU A 40 -4.89 0.26 10.66
N TRP A 41 -5.30 1.44 10.21
CA TRP A 41 -4.40 2.58 10.04
C TRP A 41 -3.81 3.06 11.36
N GLU A 42 -4.66 3.23 12.39
CA GLU A 42 -4.25 3.67 13.71
C GLU A 42 -3.29 2.67 14.37
N GLU A 43 -3.58 1.38 14.26
CA GLU A 43 -2.85 0.32 14.95
C GLU A 43 -1.58 -0.13 14.22
N LEU A 44 -1.56 -0.15 12.89
CA LEU A 44 -0.44 -0.72 12.11
C LEU A 44 0.62 0.31 11.72
N HIS A 45 0.31 1.61 11.81
CA HIS A 45 1.26 2.67 11.48
C HIS A 45 1.08 3.90 12.37
N HIS A 46 2.17 4.37 12.97
CA HIS A 46 2.16 5.63 13.71
C HIS A 46 3.41 6.46 13.43
N GLN A 47 3.27 7.60 12.74
CA GLN A 47 4.37 8.55 12.46
C GLN A 47 5.64 7.88 11.88
N GLY A 48 5.45 6.90 10.98
CA GLY A 48 6.51 6.09 10.38
C GLY A 48 7.13 5.06 11.31
N ASP A 49 6.44 4.69 12.38
CA ASP A 49 6.69 3.48 13.14
C ASP A 49 5.72 2.39 12.68
N VAL A 50 6.27 1.20 12.47
CA VAL A 50 5.58 -0.04 12.15
C VAL A 50 6.23 -1.16 12.94
N GLY A 51 5.49 -2.23 13.20
CA GLY A 51 5.99 -3.38 13.94
C GLY A 51 5.68 -4.69 13.21
N VAL A 52 5.97 -5.80 13.90
CA VAL A 52 5.76 -7.14 13.31
C VAL A 52 4.29 -7.40 13.01
N ALA A 53 3.35 -6.82 13.78
CA ALA A 53 1.92 -6.91 13.50
C ALA A 53 1.58 -6.28 12.14
N SER A 54 2.17 -5.12 11.83
CA SER A 54 2.05 -4.46 10.52
C SER A 54 2.50 -5.36 9.38
N TYR A 55 3.62 -6.07 9.55
CA TYR A 55 4.12 -6.97 8.52
C TYR A 55 3.21 -8.20 8.36
N ALA A 56 2.77 -8.79 9.48
CA ALA A 56 1.91 -9.97 9.48
C ALA A 56 0.52 -9.69 8.89
N ALA A 57 0.05 -8.44 8.99
CA ALA A 57 -1.21 -7.99 8.40
C ALA A 57 -1.18 -7.98 6.86
N VAL A 58 -0.03 -7.70 6.22
CA VAL A 58 0.03 -7.57 4.75
C VAL A 58 -0.45 -8.83 4.00
N PRO A 59 0.05 -10.05 4.30
CA PRO A 59 -0.49 -11.27 3.71
C PRO A 59 -1.98 -11.50 4.02
N GLN A 60 -2.46 -11.11 5.21
CA GLN A 60 -3.87 -11.25 5.60
C GLN A 60 -4.79 -10.31 4.81
N LEU A 61 -4.39 -9.05 4.62
CA LEU A 61 -5.11 -8.09 3.80
C LEU A 61 -5.29 -8.63 2.37
N LEU A 62 -4.26 -9.27 1.81
CA LEU A 62 -4.37 -9.91 0.51
C LEU A 62 -5.33 -11.11 0.51
N GLN A 63 -5.29 -11.95 1.54
CA GLN A 63 -6.24 -13.06 1.64
C GLN A 63 -7.69 -12.57 1.74
N ILE A 64 -7.93 -11.49 2.47
CA ILE A 64 -9.27 -10.96 2.72
C ILE A 64 -9.80 -10.16 1.52
N CYS A 65 -8.98 -9.28 0.95
CA CYS A 65 -9.42 -8.28 -0.04
C CYS A 65 -8.90 -8.55 -1.46
N GLY A 66 -7.94 -9.46 -1.64
CA GLY A 66 -7.24 -9.64 -2.93
C GLY A 66 -8.14 -10.12 -4.07
N GLU A 67 -9.22 -10.84 -3.75
CA GLU A 67 -10.20 -11.35 -4.71
C GLU A 67 -11.45 -10.47 -4.84
N ALA A 68 -11.56 -9.39 -4.07
CA ALA A 68 -12.71 -8.49 -4.13
C ALA A 68 -12.89 -7.90 -5.54
N ALA A 69 -14.14 -7.69 -5.97
CA ALA A 69 -14.41 -7.09 -7.27
C ALA A 69 -13.90 -5.64 -7.35
N GLN A 70 -13.98 -4.92 -6.25
CA GLN A 70 -13.46 -3.57 -6.08
C GLN A 70 -12.65 -3.50 -4.77
N ARG A 71 -11.56 -2.72 -4.79
CA ARG A 71 -10.71 -2.43 -3.63
C ARG A 71 -10.68 -0.92 -3.44
N GLY A 72 -10.78 -0.48 -2.20
CA GLY A 72 -10.59 0.92 -1.84
C GLY A 72 -9.11 1.31 -1.80
N ASP A 73 -8.85 2.61 -1.79
CA ASP A 73 -7.52 3.21 -1.73
C ASP A 73 -6.71 2.70 -0.52
N ASP A 74 -7.37 2.50 0.62
CA ASP A 74 -6.77 2.02 1.87
C ASP A 74 -6.00 0.71 1.69
N PHE A 75 -6.53 -0.23 0.89
CA PHE A 75 -5.90 -1.51 0.64
C PHE A 75 -4.50 -1.34 0.04
N TYR A 76 -4.35 -0.45 -0.93
CA TYR A 76 -3.06 -0.21 -1.58
C TYR A 76 -2.17 0.70 -0.73
N ALA A 77 -2.73 1.79 -0.21
CA ALA A 77 -2.00 2.82 0.51
C ALA A 77 -1.39 2.30 1.80
N LEU A 78 -2.15 1.55 2.62
CA LEU A 78 -1.66 1.01 3.88
C LEU A 78 -0.54 -0.02 3.64
N ILE A 79 -0.72 -0.94 2.70
CA ILE A 79 0.29 -1.96 2.40
C ILE A 79 1.58 -1.33 1.86
N ALA A 80 1.46 -0.35 0.96
CA ALA A 80 2.61 0.38 0.44
C ALA A 80 3.36 1.13 1.55
N LEU A 81 2.63 1.82 2.43
CA LEU A 81 3.23 2.54 3.55
C LEU A 81 3.95 1.58 4.51
N ILE A 82 3.36 0.43 4.85
CA ILE A 82 4.01 -0.58 5.70
C ILE A 82 5.35 -1.03 5.10
N GLU A 83 5.42 -1.29 3.80
CA GLU A 83 6.67 -1.67 3.15
C GLU A 83 7.69 -0.53 3.15
N ILE A 84 7.27 0.70 2.87
CA ILE A 84 8.16 1.87 2.94
C ILE A 84 8.76 1.99 4.34
N GLU A 85 7.89 1.98 5.35
CA GLU A 85 8.24 2.22 6.73
C GLU A 85 9.05 1.07 7.35
N ARG A 86 8.85 -0.18 6.89
CA ARG A 86 9.68 -1.34 7.30
C ARG A 86 11.18 -1.08 7.10
N HIS A 87 11.56 -0.32 6.07
CA HIS A 87 12.98 -0.03 5.76
C HIS A 87 13.57 1.10 6.61
N ARG A 88 12.80 1.76 7.49
CA ARG A 88 13.37 2.72 8.43
C ARG A 88 14.25 2.01 9.45
N ARG A 89 15.42 2.59 9.72
CA ARG A 89 16.46 2.03 10.63
C ARG A 89 15.96 1.63 12.02
N ARG A 90 14.89 2.27 12.50
CA ARG A 90 14.34 2.11 13.85
C ARG A 90 13.24 1.06 13.93
N ASN A 91 12.75 0.54 12.80
CA ASN A 91 11.67 -0.44 12.75
C ASN A 91 12.28 -1.85 12.73
N PRO A 92 11.59 -2.86 13.30
CA PRO A 92 12.14 -4.20 13.42
C PRO A 92 12.32 -4.83 12.03
N PRO A 93 13.33 -5.69 11.84
CA PRO A 93 13.48 -6.44 10.60
C PRO A 93 12.30 -7.38 10.38
N LEU A 94 12.05 -7.75 9.13
CA LEU A 94 11.06 -8.78 8.80
C LEU A 94 11.49 -10.12 9.43
N PRO A 95 10.66 -10.76 10.25
CA PRO A 95 11.01 -12.05 10.84
C PRO A 95 11.11 -13.16 9.79
N ALA A 96 12.08 -14.06 9.95
CA ALA A 96 12.32 -15.17 9.01
C ALA A 96 11.09 -16.06 8.77
N TRP A 97 10.26 -16.27 9.80
CA TRP A 97 9.03 -17.08 9.69
C TRP A 97 7.95 -16.43 8.79
N LEU A 98 8.02 -15.11 8.58
CA LEU A 98 7.08 -14.31 7.80
C LEU A 98 7.58 -14.02 6.38
N GLU A 99 8.89 -14.12 6.12
CA GLU A 99 9.51 -13.70 4.85
C GLU A 99 8.85 -14.29 3.60
N GLU A 100 8.52 -15.57 3.63
CA GLU A 100 7.96 -16.27 2.47
C GLU A 100 6.55 -15.77 2.12
N SER A 101 5.65 -15.69 3.11
CA SER A 101 4.28 -15.23 2.88
C SER A 101 4.25 -13.74 2.56
N TYR A 102 5.12 -12.94 3.18
CA TYR A 102 5.27 -11.52 2.86
C TYR A 102 5.73 -11.30 1.41
N ARG A 103 6.74 -12.05 0.96
CA ARG A 103 7.21 -12.00 -0.44
C ARG A 103 6.15 -12.47 -1.43
N ALA A 104 5.43 -13.56 -1.11
CA ALA A 104 4.32 -14.04 -1.93
C ALA A 104 3.21 -12.99 -2.04
N ALA A 105 2.89 -12.33 -0.92
CA ALA A 105 1.92 -11.24 -0.88
C ALA A 105 2.33 -10.10 -1.82
N TRP A 106 3.58 -9.63 -1.79
CA TRP A 106 4.04 -8.59 -2.70
C TRP A 106 4.00 -8.98 -4.18
N ALA A 107 4.31 -10.23 -4.50
CA ALA A 107 4.19 -10.73 -5.87
C ALA A 107 2.73 -10.72 -6.38
N GLN A 108 1.79 -11.14 -5.52
CA GLN A 108 0.37 -11.12 -5.84
C GLN A 108 -0.19 -9.70 -5.88
N LEU A 109 0.21 -8.83 -4.95
CA LEU A 109 -0.24 -7.43 -4.88
C LEU A 109 0.15 -6.66 -6.14
N ALA A 110 1.34 -6.89 -6.69
CA ALA A 110 1.77 -6.29 -7.94
C ALA A 110 0.86 -6.69 -9.12
N HIS A 111 0.41 -7.95 -9.17
CA HIS A 111 -0.52 -8.42 -10.20
C HIS A 111 -1.90 -7.78 -10.04
N ILE A 112 -2.39 -7.68 -8.80
CA ILE A 112 -3.66 -7.04 -8.46
C ILE A 112 -3.65 -5.56 -8.85
N ALA A 113 -2.62 -4.80 -8.44
CA ALA A 113 -2.49 -3.38 -8.78
C ALA A 113 -2.43 -3.16 -10.30
N ALA A 114 -1.66 -3.97 -11.04
CA ALA A 114 -1.57 -3.84 -12.49
C ALA A 114 -2.91 -4.11 -13.21
N ARG A 115 -3.70 -5.08 -12.71
CA ARG A 115 -5.04 -5.38 -13.22
C ARG A 115 -5.99 -4.23 -12.92
N ASP A 116 -6.02 -3.76 -11.68
CA ASP A 116 -6.97 -2.74 -11.23
C ASP A 116 -6.74 -1.38 -11.88
N LEU A 117 -5.48 -1.04 -12.20
CA LEU A 117 -5.13 0.15 -12.99
C LEU A 117 -5.74 0.18 -14.40
N GLN A 118 -6.26 -0.94 -14.91
CA GLN A 118 -6.96 -0.96 -16.21
C GLN A 118 -8.41 -0.47 -16.11
N GLY A 119 -8.94 -0.31 -14.90
CA GLY A 119 -10.29 0.18 -14.65
C GLY A 119 -10.34 1.68 -14.34
N ASP A 120 -11.55 2.16 -14.07
CA ASP A 120 -11.76 3.51 -13.56
C ASP A 120 -11.36 3.56 -12.08
N VAL A 121 -10.32 4.34 -11.77
CA VAL A 121 -9.76 4.47 -10.43
C VAL A 121 -9.67 5.94 -10.03
N THR A 122 -9.75 6.22 -8.72
CA THR A 122 -9.48 7.56 -8.21
C THR A 122 -7.99 7.90 -8.39
N ALA A 123 -7.65 9.19 -8.42
CA ALA A 123 -6.24 9.61 -8.51
C ALA A 123 -5.40 9.10 -7.33
N SER A 124 -5.98 9.08 -6.12
CA SER A 124 -5.34 8.56 -4.91
C SER A 124 -5.10 7.05 -5.02
N ALA A 125 -6.10 6.27 -5.44
CA ALA A 125 -5.92 4.83 -5.71
C ALA A 125 -4.85 4.58 -6.78
N GLN A 126 -4.85 5.37 -7.86
CA GLN A 126 -3.86 5.27 -8.93
C GLN A 126 -2.44 5.47 -8.39
N ASN A 127 -2.20 6.52 -7.59
CA ASN A 127 -0.89 6.79 -6.98
C ASN A 127 -0.46 5.64 -6.06
N ALA A 128 -1.37 5.13 -5.24
CA ALA A 128 -1.08 3.99 -4.36
C ALA A 128 -0.75 2.71 -5.15
N MET A 129 -1.47 2.43 -6.23
CA MET A 129 -1.19 1.29 -7.12
C MET A 129 0.16 1.44 -7.84
N LEU A 130 0.50 2.63 -8.32
CA LEU A 130 1.79 2.91 -8.95
C LEU A 130 2.94 2.76 -7.93
N ALA A 131 2.73 3.21 -6.70
CA ALA A 131 3.70 3.01 -5.63
C ALA A 131 3.93 1.54 -5.33
N VAL A 132 2.85 0.75 -5.23
CA VAL A 132 2.93 -0.72 -5.08
C VAL A 132 3.76 -1.34 -6.19
N LEU A 133 3.54 -0.96 -7.45
CA LEU A 133 4.32 -1.48 -8.58
C LEU A 133 5.81 -1.11 -8.48
N ALA A 134 6.13 0.12 -8.07
CA ALA A 134 7.50 0.54 -7.84
C ALA A 134 8.17 -0.24 -6.70
N LEU A 135 7.47 -0.42 -5.57
CA LEU A 135 7.94 -1.17 -4.40
C LEU A 135 8.15 -2.66 -4.72
N ALA A 136 7.22 -3.27 -5.46
CA ALA A 136 7.35 -4.66 -5.91
C ALA A 136 8.56 -4.91 -6.83
N ARG A 137 9.08 -3.84 -7.46
CA ARG A 137 10.32 -3.86 -8.26
C ARG A 137 11.56 -3.45 -7.47
N GLY A 138 11.43 -3.26 -6.15
CA GLY A 138 12.52 -2.86 -5.26
C GLY A 138 12.86 -1.37 -5.32
N ASN A 139 12.05 -0.54 -5.98
CA ASN A 139 12.29 0.89 -6.07
C ASN A 139 11.64 1.65 -4.90
N LEU A 140 12.27 1.52 -3.72
CA LEU A 140 11.78 2.11 -2.47
C LEU A 140 11.57 3.63 -2.55
N LYS A 141 12.50 4.36 -3.17
CA LYS A 141 12.43 5.84 -3.25
C LYS A 141 11.27 6.31 -4.12
N LEU A 142 11.07 5.66 -5.28
CA LEU A 142 9.95 5.98 -6.16
C LEU A 142 8.62 5.63 -5.49
N GLY A 143 8.52 4.47 -4.85
CA GLY A 143 7.34 4.08 -4.09
C GLY A 143 7.00 5.09 -2.99
N ALA A 144 7.98 5.51 -2.21
CA ALA A 144 7.81 6.52 -1.16
C ALA A 144 7.35 7.87 -1.74
N MET A 145 7.96 8.33 -2.83
CA MET A 145 7.55 9.56 -3.51
C MET A 145 6.08 9.49 -3.95
N LEU A 146 5.67 8.40 -4.59
CA LEU A 146 4.31 8.22 -5.10
C LEU A 146 3.23 8.12 -4.01
N ILE A 147 3.56 7.59 -2.82
CA ILE A 147 2.63 7.53 -1.69
C ILE A 147 2.45 8.87 -1.00
N HIS A 148 3.52 9.68 -0.93
CA HIS A 148 3.49 10.91 -0.15
C HIS A 148 3.09 12.14 -0.95
N MET A 149 3.21 12.12 -2.28
CA MET A 149 2.87 13.26 -3.12
C MET A 149 1.39 13.27 -3.49
N ASP A 150 0.70 14.36 -3.16
CA ASP A 150 -0.61 14.66 -3.74
C ASP A 150 -0.49 15.41 -5.08
N SER A 151 -1.62 15.65 -5.75
CA SER A 151 -1.63 16.33 -7.05
C SER A 151 -1.08 17.75 -6.98
N SER A 152 -1.32 18.47 -5.89
CA SER A 152 -0.82 19.85 -5.74
C SER A 152 0.68 19.88 -5.53
N GLU A 153 1.24 18.94 -4.76
CA GLU A 153 2.69 18.81 -4.58
C GLU A 153 3.39 18.39 -5.88
N VAL A 154 2.75 17.56 -6.69
CA VAL A 154 3.24 17.23 -8.04
C VAL A 154 3.24 18.48 -8.92
N ASP A 155 2.15 19.23 -8.95
CA ASP A 155 2.03 20.46 -9.76
C ASP A 155 3.08 21.49 -9.35
N ASP A 156 3.23 21.74 -8.04
CA ASP A 156 4.24 22.65 -7.50
C ASP A 156 5.65 22.21 -7.87
N TRP A 157 5.97 20.91 -7.72
CA TRP A 157 7.28 20.38 -8.09
C TRP A 157 7.55 20.52 -9.59
N LEU A 158 6.56 20.24 -10.44
CA LEU A 158 6.68 20.34 -11.89
C LEU A 158 6.87 21.79 -12.34
N GLU A 159 6.15 22.72 -11.73
CA GLU A 159 6.30 24.14 -12.03
C GLU A 159 7.71 24.62 -11.60
N GLU A 160 8.12 24.36 -10.36
CA GLU A 160 9.41 24.81 -9.83
C GLU A 160 10.62 24.20 -10.55
N ARG A 161 10.53 22.91 -10.93
CA ARG A 161 11.69 22.18 -11.46
C ARG A 161 11.75 22.13 -12.97
N LEU A 162 10.60 22.17 -13.63
CA LEU A 162 10.51 21.97 -15.08
C LEU A 162 9.85 23.15 -15.80
N GLY A 163 9.38 24.20 -15.11
CA GLY A 163 8.69 25.33 -15.74
C GLY A 163 7.48 24.86 -16.53
N TRP A 164 6.70 23.94 -15.94
CA TRP A 164 5.71 23.15 -16.66
C TRP A 164 4.73 24.00 -17.46
N SER A 165 4.19 25.06 -16.86
CA SER A 165 3.21 25.93 -17.53
C SER A 165 3.81 26.74 -18.69
N GLU A 166 5.11 27.02 -18.68
CA GLU A 166 5.80 27.74 -19.76
C GLU A 166 6.16 26.82 -20.94
N LEU A 167 6.52 25.57 -20.65
CA LEU A 167 7.08 24.65 -21.63
C LEU A 167 6.07 23.64 -22.19
N TYR A 168 4.96 23.39 -21.49
CA TYR A 168 3.97 22.38 -21.86
C TYR A 168 2.60 23.03 -22.11
N GLN A 169 1.88 22.54 -23.12
CA GLN A 169 0.56 23.08 -23.49
C GLN A 169 -0.45 22.81 -22.37
N SER A 170 -1.22 23.82 -22.01
CA SER A 170 -2.36 23.69 -21.10
C SER A 170 -3.39 22.72 -21.69
N GLY A 171 -3.68 21.62 -21.01
CA GLY A 171 -4.75 20.69 -21.42
C GLY A 171 -4.36 19.58 -22.41
N VAL A 172 -3.09 19.17 -22.47
CA VAL A 172 -2.74 17.89 -23.13
C VAL A 172 -3.47 16.75 -22.38
N PRO A 173 -4.39 16.00 -23.02
CA PRO A 173 -4.97 14.83 -22.38
C PRO A 173 -3.84 13.80 -22.17
N ALA A 174 -3.81 13.17 -20.99
CA ALA A 174 -2.73 12.28 -20.55
C ALA A 174 -2.46 11.06 -21.46
N THR A 175 -3.27 10.83 -22.51
CA THR A 175 -3.00 9.79 -23.52
C THR A 175 -3.81 10.08 -24.79
N PRO A 176 -3.31 9.84 -26.02
CA PRO A 176 -4.19 9.60 -27.14
C PRO A 176 -5.02 8.32 -26.83
N PRO A 177 -6.29 8.23 -27.25
CA PRO A 177 -7.05 6.99 -27.10
C PRO A 177 -6.24 5.86 -27.74
N LEU A 178 -6.05 4.76 -27.01
CA LEU A 178 -5.49 3.53 -27.56
C LEU A 178 -6.30 3.22 -28.82
N GLY A 179 -5.63 3.33 -29.97
CA GLY A 179 -6.28 3.30 -31.27
C GLY A 179 -7.18 2.07 -31.38
N THR A 180 -8.44 2.30 -31.74
CA THR A 180 -9.29 1.25 -32.29
C THR A 180 -8.57 0.68 -33.50
N GLN A 181 -8.15 -0.59 -33.38
CA GLN A 181 -7.80 -1.38 -34.55
C GLN A 181 -9.02 -1.43 -35.47
N ALA A 182 -8.81 -1.01 -36.72
CA ALA A 182 -9.63 -1.36 -37.87
C ALA A 182 -8.67 -1.64 -39.03
#